data_AF-A0A246JYZ5-F1
#
_entry.id   AF-A0A246JYZ5-F1
#
_cell.length_a   1.000
_cell.length_b   1.000
_cell.length_c   1.000
_cell.angle_alpha   90.00
_cell.angle_beta   90.00
_cell.angle_gamma   90.00
#
_symmetry.space_group_name_H-M   'P 1'
#
loop_
_entity.id
_entity.type
_entity.pdbx_description
1 polymer ?
#
loop_
_entity_poly.entity_id
_entity_poly.type
_entity_poly.pdbx_seq_one_letter_code
_entity_poly.pdbx_strand_id
1 'polypeptide(L)'
;MTEDHKVDARALHEWLGVSTPFHMWMARIIGDYGFEEGEDFRTNLFKSTGGRPRKDYLLTLDTAKEMAMIGNTPKGNATRRYFIAAEKAAAKMAS
;
A
#
# COMPACT_ATOMS: atom_id res chain seq x y z
N MET A 1 5.69 12.10 -17.46
CA MET A 1 4.67 12.70 -16.57
C MET A 1 3.96 11.54 -15.90
N THR A 2 4.53 10.98 -14.83
CA THR A 2 3.97 9.80 -14.15
C THR A 2 3.10 10.25 -12.99
N GLU A 3 1.84 9.89 -13.07
CA GLU A 3 0.71 10.53 -12.39
C GLU A 3 0.25 9.77 -11.12
N ASP A 4 1.03 8.86 -10.56
CA ASP A 4 0.39 7.68 -9.95
C ASP A 4 0.41 7.54 -8.43
N HIS A 5 1.06 8.42 -7.66
CA HIS A 5 1.04 8.35 -6.19
C HIS A 5 -0.25 8.95 -5.59
N LYS A 6 -1.40 8.31 -5.82
CA LYS A 6 -2.75 8.80 -5.45
C LYS A 6 -3.35 8.15 -4.21
N VAL A 7 -2.74 7.10 -3.64
CA VAL A 7 -3.33 6.37 -2.51
C VAL A 7 -2.70 6.79 -1.19
N ASP A 8 -3.51 7.27 -0.25
CA ASP A 8 -3.07 7.56 1.11
C ASP A 8 -2.82 6.26 1.89
N ALA A 9 -1.59 6.04 2.34
CA ALA A 9 -1.19 4.81 3.04
C ALA A 9 -1.91 4.63 4.39
N ARG A 10 -2.33 5.71 5.04
CA ARG A 10 -3.03 5.65 6.32
C ARG A 10 -4.50 5.29 6.11
N ALA A 11 -5.13 5.84 5.08
CA ALA A 11 -6.45 5.41 4.66
C ALA A 11 -6.45 3.93 4.28
N LEU A 12 -5.40 3.46 3.58
CA LEU A 12 -5.21 2.03 3.29
C LEU A 12 -5.05 1.20 4.57
N HIS A 13 -4.21 1.63 5.52
CA HIS A 13 -4.00 0.96 6.80
C HIS A 13 -5.31 0.79 7.59
N GLU A 14 -6.08 1.87 7.71
CA GLU A 14 -7.38 1.90 8.37
C GLU A 14 -8.38 1.01 7.64
N TRP A 15 -8.44 1.11 6.30
CA TRP A 15 -9.30 0.24 5.50
C TRP A 15 -8.95 -1.23 5.69
N LEU A 16 -7.68 -1.61 5.69
CA LEU A 16 -7.24 -2.99 5.90
C LEU A 16 -7.58 -3.52 7.31
N GLY A 17 -7.81 -2.63 8.29
CA GLY A 17 -8.08 -3.00 9.68
C GLY A 17 -6.88 -3.59 10.39
N VAL A 18 -5.66 -3.13 10.03
CA VAL A 18 -4.41 -3.62 10.63
C VAL A 18 -4.27 -3.07 12.05
N SER A 19 -4.02 -3.96 13.02
CA SER A 19 -3.87 -3.59 14.43
C SER A 19 -2.50 -2.99 14.77
N THR A 20 -1.45 -3.32 14.02
CA THR A 20 -0.12 -2.73 14.19
C THR A 20 -0.19 -1.22 13.98
N PRO A 21 0.38 -0.39 14.88
CA PRO A 21 0.39 1.06 14.70
C PRO A 21 1.01 1.47 13.36
N PHE A 22 0.39 2.43 12.68
CA PHE A 22 0.73 2.85 11.31
C PHE A 22 2.23 3.03 11.06
N HIS A 23 2.94 3.75 11.94
CA HIS A 23 4.38 4.02 11.77
C HIS A 23 5.25 2.75 11.81
N MET A 24 4.92 1.76 12.65
CA MET A 24 5.62 0.48 12.70
C MET A 24 5.27 -0.37 11.48
N TRP A 25 3.99 -0.39 11.11
CA TRP A 25 3.50 -1.14 9.97
C TRP A 25 4.14 -0.67 8.67
N MET A 26 4.15 0.65 8.43
CA MET A 26 4.74 1.25 7.23
C MET A 26 6.24 1.04 7.16
N ALA A 27 6.97 1.27 8.26
CA ALA A 27 8.41 1.07 8.30
C ALA A 27 8.81 -0.39 8.03
N ARG A 28 8.06 -1.34 8.60
CA ARG A 28 8.25 -2.77 8.36
C ARG A 28 7.98 -3.13 6.89
N ILE A 29 6.84 -2.71 6.34
CA ILE A 29 6.49 -3.09 4.97
C ILE A 29 7.49 -2.51 3.95
N ILE A 30 7.89 -1.24 4.10
CA ILE A 30 8.91 -0.66 3.21
C ILE A 30 10.22 -1.43 3.31
N GLY A 31 10.69 -1.72 4.53
CA GLY A 31 11.97 -2.40 4.75
C GLY A 31 11.98 -3.86 4.30
N ASP A 32 10.94 -4.61 4.64
CA ASP A 32 10.87 -6.06 4.40
C ASP A 32 10.59 -6.40 2.93
N TYR A 33 9.88 -5.52 2.20
CA TYR A 33 9.46 -5.76 0.81
C TYR A 33 10.19 -4.91 -0.22
N GLY A 34 11.11 -4.03 0.21
CA GLY A 34 12.01 -3.31 -0.68
C GLY A 34 11.35 -2.18 -1.48
N PHE A 35 10.26 -1.60 -1.00
CA PHE A 35 9.61 -0.47 -1.68
C PHE A 35 10.51 0.77 -1.71
N GLU A 36 10.59 1.43 -2.85
CA GLU A 36 11.50 2.54 -3.12
C GLU A 36 10.77 3.90 -3.16
N GLU A 37 11.36 4.92 -2.53
CA GLU A 37 10.82 6.28 -2.57
C GLU A 37 11.04 6.91 -3.96
N GLY A 38 9.99 7.49 -4.53
CA GLY A 38 9.96 8.04 -5.89
C GLY A 38 9.36 7.08 -6.92
N GLU A 39 9.52 5.78 -6.72
CA GLU A 39 8.94 4.71 -7.54
C GLU A 39 7.60 4.25 -6.93
N ASP A 40 7.65 3.67 -5.73
CA ASP A 40 6.49 3.04 -5.05
C ASP A 40 5.68 4.01 -4.21
N PHE A 41 6.37 4.97 -3.58
CA PHE A 41 5.73 5.93 -2.71
C PHE A 41 6.44 7.27 -2.67
N ARG A 42 5.77 8.29 -2.13
CA ARG A 42 6.36 9.57 -1.75
C ARG A 42 6.06 9.89 -0.30
N THR A 43 7.07 10.35 0.43
CA THR A 43 6.87 10.89 1.77
C THR A 43 6.32 12.32 1.70
N ASN A 44 5.27 12.60 2.49
CA ASN A 44 4.89 13.96 2.83
C ASN A 44 5.22 14.24 4.30
N LEU A 45 6.08 15.23 4.55
CA LEU A 45 6.43 15.69 5.90
C LEU A 45 5.67 16.97 6.21
N PHE A 46 4.73 16.89 7.15
CA PHE A 46 4.07 18.09 7.64
C PHE A 46 4.97 18.81 8.65
N LYS A 47 5.19 20.13 8.44
CA LYS A 47 5.89 20.96 9.42
C LYS A 47 5.11 20.94 10.74
N SER A 48 5.80 20.67 11.84
CA SER A 48 5.23 20.76 13.19
C SER A 48 5.64 22.08 13.84
N THR A 49 4.71 22.76 14.51
CA THR A 49 4.96 23.98 15.30
C THR A 49 5.51 23.65 16.71
N GLY A 50 5.70 22.38 17.02
CA GLY A 50 6.19 21.91 18.32
C GLY A 50 5.87 20.43 18.51
N GLY A 51 6.75 19.54 18.06
CA GLY A 51 6.58 18.08 18.14
C GLY A 51 7.27 17.35 16.99
N ARG A 52 7.32 16.01 17.05
CA ARG A 52 7.88 15.20 15.96
C ARG A 52 7.01 15.39 14.70
N PRO A 53 7.58 15.79 13.55
CA PRO A 53 6.85 15.91 12.30
C PRO A 53 6.11 14.61 11.97
N ARG A 54 4.86 14.74 11.55
CA ARG A 54 4.07 13.60 11.07
C ARG A 54 4.58 13.21 9.68
N LYS A 55 4.90 11.92 9.52
CA LYS A 55 5.33 11.32 8.25
C LYS A 55 4.14 10.57 7.66
N ASP A 56 3.59 11.09 6.57
CA ASP A 56 2.56 10.43 5.79
C ASP A 56 3.14 9.99 4.43
N TYR A 57 2.45 9.06 3.76
CA TYR A 57 2.94 8.38 2.57
C TYR A 57 1.85 8.33 1.50
N LEU A 58 2.19 8.72 0.28
CA LEU A 58 1.36 8.55 -0.90
C LEU A 58 1.91 7.42 -1.75
N LEU A 59 1.11 6.39 -1.97
CA LEU A 59 1.49 5.15 -2.67
C LEU A 59 0.99 5.20 -4.12
N THR A 60 1.69 4.48 -5.00
CA THR A 60 1.08 4.10 -6.28
C THR A 60 -0.10 3.18 -6.06
N LEU A 61 -0.99 3.08 -7.06
CA LEU A 61 -2.08 2.14 -6.99
C LEU A 61 -1.58 0.68 -6.91
N ASP A 62 -0.49 0.35 -7.60
CA ASP A 62 0.07 -1.01 -7.59
C ASP A 62 0.75 -1.34 -6.27
N THR A 63 1.57 -0.44 -5.73
CA THR A 63 2.14 -0.58 -4.38
C THR A 63 1.04 -0.76 -3.34
N ALA A 64 -0.06 0.01 -3.40
CA ALA A 64 -1.18 -0.15 -2.48
C ALA A 64 -1.86 -1.54 -2.56
N LYS A 65 -1.99 -2.10 -3.77
CA LYS A 65 -2.50 -3.47 -3.95
C LYS A 65 -1.55 -4.49 -3.34
N GLU A 66 -0.25 -4.36 -3.58
CA GLU A 66 0.77 -5.25 -3.02
C GLU A 66 0.74 -5.23 -1.50
N MET A 67 0.75 -4.04 -0.90
CA MET A 67 0.62 -3.87 0.56
C MET A 67 -0.66 -4.51 1.11
N ALA A 68 -1.79 -4.36 0.42
CA ALA A 68 -3.04 -5.01 0.81
C ALA A 68 -2.92 -6.53 0.82
N MET A 69 -2.24 -7.12 -0.16
CA MET A 69 -2.04 -8.56 -0.27
C MET A 69 -1.05 -9.11 0.78
N ILE A 70 -0.06 -8.33 1.19
CA ILE A 70 0.92 -8.66 2.23
C ILE A 70 0.27 -8.78 3.61
N GLY A 71 -0.65 -7.85 3.93
CA GLY A 71 -1.21 -7.71 5.28
C GLY A 71 -2.05 -8.89 5.79
N ASN A 72 -2.31 -9.91 4.96
CA ASN A 72 -3.13 -11.10 5.27
C ASN A 72 -4.44 -10.80 6.00
N THR A 73 -5.06 -9.64 5.69
CA THR A 73 -6.35 -9.25 6.27
C THR A 73 -7.49 -9.86 5.46
N PRO A 74 -8.73 -9.97 5.99
CA PRO A 74 -9.87 -10.43 5.20
C PRO A 74 -10.04 -9.65 3.88
N LYS A 75 -9.81 -8.33 3.92
CA LYS A 75 -9.83 -7.45 2.75
C LYS A 75 -8.68 -7.71 1.80
N GLY A 76 -7.46 -7.84 2.32
CA GLY A 76 -6.29 -8.21 1.52
C GLY A 76 -6.45 -9.55 0.80
N ASN A 77 -6.99 -10.54 1.51
CA ASN A 77 -7.28 -11.87 0.98
C ASN A 77 -8.37 -11.83 -0.10
N ALA A 78 -9.42 -11.03 0.07
CA ALA A 78 -10.44 -10.83 -0.95
C ALA A 78 -9.84 -10.20 -2.22
N THR A 79 -9.04 -9.15 -2.07
CA THR A 79 -8.32 -8.52 -3.19
C THR A 79 -7.42 -9.52 -3.92
N ARG A 80 -6.58 -10.27 -3.20
CA ARG A 80 -5.71 -11.30 -3.78
C ARG A 80 -6.50 -12.33 -4.58
N ARG A 81 -7.61 -12.84 -4.02
CA ARG A 81 -8.45 -13.85 -4.67
C ARG A 81 -9.09 -13.32 -5.95
N TYR A 82 -9.56 -12.08 -5.94
CA TYR A 82 -10.14 -11.43 -7.10
C TYR A 82 -9.13 -11.34 -8.26
N PHE A 83 -7.91 -10.86 -7.99
CA PHE A 83 -6.88 -10.76 -9.03
C PHE A 83 -6.47 -12.13 -9.58
N ILE A 84 -6.23 -13.12 -8.71
CA ILE A 84 -5.92 -14.49 -9.16
C ILE A 84 -7.04 -15.05 -10.05
N ALA A 85 -8.31 -14.78 -9.71
CA ALA A 85 -9.43 -15.23 -10.53
C ALA A 85 -9.49 -14.51 -11.89
N ALA A 86 -9.23 -13.20 -11.90
CA ALA A 86 -9.16 -12.41 -13.13
C ALA A 86 -8.02 -12.88 -14.05
N GLU A 87 -6.83 -13.15 -13.51
CA GLU A 87 -5.68 -13.68 -14.26
C GLU A 87 -5.99 -15.04 -14.88
N LYS A 88 -6.63 -15.95 -14.13
CA LYS A 88 -7.06 -17.25 -14.64
C LYS A 88 -8.10 -17.13 -15.76
N ALA A 89 -9.05 -16.20 -15.63
CA ALA A 89 -10.06 -15.94 -16.65
C ALA A 89 -9.41 -15.40 -17.94
N ALA A 90 -8.49 -14.44 -17.81
CA ALA A 90 -7.75 -13.88 -18.93
C ALA A 90 -6.91 -14.95 -19.66
N ALA A 91 -6.21 -15.81 -18.91
CA ALA A 91 -5.43 -16.91 -19.48
C ALA A 91 -6.29 -17.90 -20.28
N LYS A 92 -7.50 -18.22 -19.80
CA LYS A 92 -8.44 -19.10 -20.51
C LYS A 92 -9.04 -18.47 -21.77
N MET A 93 -9.15 -17.15 -21.85
CA MET A 93 -9.62 -16.45 -23.05
C MET A 93 -8.54 -16.32 -24.12
N ALA A 94 -7.27 -16.40 -23.73
CA ALA A 94 -6.12 -16.35 -24.63
C ALA A 94 -5.74 -17.72 -25.22
N SER A 95 -6.39 -18.80 -24.77
CA SER A 95 -6.24 -20.18 -25.23
C SER A 95 -7.42 -20.63 -26.07
#